data_AF-A0AAE9MDU9-F1
#
_entry.id   AF-A0AAE9MDU9-F1
#
_cell.length_a   1.000
_cell.length_b   1.000
_cell.length_c   1.000
_cell.angle_alpha   90.00
_cell.angle_beta   90.00
_cell.angle_gamma   90.00
#
_symmetry.space_group_name_H-M   'P 1'
#
loop_
_entity.id
_entity.type
_entity.pdbx_description
1 polymer ?
#
loop_
_entity_poly.entity_id
_entity_poly.type
_entity_poly.pdbx_seq_one_letter_code
_entity_poly.pdbx_strand_id
1 'polypeptide(L)'
;MNSFVIADPSLCIGCRTCEVACAVSHQSASCAGTVEREGGLRLAIEDGHLVSKDSYFQPRLKVVVGSKVTTPVLCRQCEDKPCAKACPNNAIVTEDGHVKVYQARCIGCKSCVVACPYGAMNVVVKEVAPAAGALFKGVQTKALALKCDLCSHREGGPACVEVCPTQALRLVTPASLDSLNRQKQLASAEAMPSSQRA
;
A
#
# COMPACT_ATOMS: atom_id res chain seq x y z
N MET A 1 -3.59 16.06 -8.15
CA MET A 1 -2.75 15.77 -6.98
C MET A 1 -3.20 14.44 -6.40
N ASN A 2 -2.28 13.56 -6.02
CA ASN A 2 -2.60 12.24 -5.50
C ASN A 2 -3.08 12.33 -4.04
N SER A 3 -4.02 11.48 -3.67
CA SER A 3 -4.35 11.24 -2.27
C SER A 3 -3.24 10.42 -1.60
N PHE A 4 -3.04 10.59 -0.29
CA PHE A 4 -2.06 9.80 0.46
C PHE A 4 -2.44 9.68 1.93
N VAL A 5 -1.91 8.67 2.60
CA VAL A 5 -2.06 8.53 4.05
C VAL A 5 -0.82 9.12 4.73
N ILE A 6 -1.04 9.94 5.76
CA ILE A 6 0.01 10.48 6.61
C ILE A 6 -0.14 9.92 8.02
N ALA A 7 1.01 9.63 8.63
CA ALA A 7 1.13 9.17 10.00
C ALA A 7 1.66 10.30 10.90
N ASP A 8 1.04 10.47 12.06
CA ASP A 8 1.52 11.30 13.16
C ASP A 8 2.26 10.42 14.19
N PRO A 9 3.60 10.55 14.31
CA PRO A 9 4.36 9.79 15.28
C PRO A 9 4.02 10.11 16.74
N SER A 10 3.52 11.31 17.05
CA SER A 10 3.19 11.70 18.43
C SER A 10 1.99 10.95 19.00
N LEU A 11 1.11 10.46 18.11
CA LEU A 11 -0.09 9.69 18.46
C LEU A 11 0.12 8.18 18.34
N CYS A 12 1.21 7.73 17.70
CA CYS A 12 1.38 6.32 17.38
C CYS A 12 1.97 5.52 18.55
N ILE A 13 1.16 4.66 19.15
CA ILE A 13 1.57 3.76 20.25
C ILE A 13 2.20 2.45 19.78
N GLY A 14 2.36 2.26 18.46
CA GLY A 14 3.00 1.06 17.91
C GLY A 14 2.19 -0.23 18.05
N CYS A 15 0.86 -0.16 18.21
CA CYS A 15 0.00 -1.33 18.44
C CYS A 15 -0.13 -2.31 17.26
N ARG A 16 0.38 -1.96 16.06
CA ARG A 16 0.37 -2.79 14.84
C ARG A 16 -1.01 -3.18 14.29
N THR A 17 -2.11 -2.67 14.85
CA THR A 17 -3.47 -2.89 14.32
C THR A 17 -3.59 -2.51 12.84
N CYS A 18 -2.91 -1.44 12.43
CA CYS A 18 -2.86 -1.00 11.04
C CYS A 18 -2.15 -1.98 10.10
N GLU A 19 -1.16 -2.75 10.57
CA GLU A 19 -0.52 -3.81 9.78
C GLU A 19 -1.52 -4.94 9.55
N VAL A 20 -2.16 -5.41 10.62
CA VAL A 20 -3.16 -6.50 10.57
C VAL A 20 -4.32 -6.14 9.65
N ALA A 21 -4.91 -4.97 9.83
CA ALA A 21 -6.04 -4.53 8.99
C ALA A 21 -5.63 -4.36 7.52
N CYS A 22 -4.41 -3.88 7.25
CA CYS A 22 -3.91 -3.78 5.89
C CYS A 22 -3.74 -5.17 5.26
N ALA A 23 -3.12 -6.10 5.98
CA ALA A 23 -2.95 -7.47 5.50
C ALA A 23 -4.31 -8.13 5.23
N VAL A 24 -5.23 -8.11 6.20
CA VAL A 24 -6.58 -8.71 6.08
C VAL A 24 -7.37 -8.06 4.95
N SER A 25 -7.34 -6.73 4.82
CA SER A 25 -8.03 -6.03 3.73
C SER A 25 -7.53 -6.44 2.35
N HIS A 26 -6.27 -6.88 2.22
CA HIS A 26 -5.66 -7.27 0.96
C HIS A 26 -5.43 -8.78 0.83
N GLN A 27 -5.91 -9.57 1.79
CA GLN A 27 -6.15 -10.98 1.56
C GLN A 27 -7.32 -11.03 0.59
N SER A 28 -7.05 -11.48 -0.64
CA SER A 28 -8.10 -11.78 -1.61
C SER A 28 -9.15 -12.68 -0.95
N ALA A 29 -10.43 -12.42 -1.24
CA ALA A 29 -11.53 -13.24 -0.81
C ALA A 29 -11.25 -14.72 -1.13
N SER A 30 -10.82 -15.50 -0.15
CA SER A 30 -10.47 -16.91 -0.30
C SER A 30 -11.53 -17.85 0.28
N CYS A 31 -12.78 -17.39 0.27
CA CYS A 31 -13.96 -18.17 0.65
C CYS A 31 -14.95 -18.42 -0.50
N ALA A 32 -14.76 -17.83 -1.69
CA ALA A 32 -15.59 -18.12 -2.86
C ALA A 32 -14.77 -18.86 -3.94
N GLY A 33 -14.71 -20.20 -3.84
CA GLY A 33 -14.14 -21.06 -4.87
C GLY A 33 -12.74 -21.61 -4.56
N THR A 34 -12.66 -22.59 -3.66
CA THR A 34 -11.49 -23.46 -3.57
C THR A 34 -11.61 -24.58 -4.60
N VAL A 35 -10.63 -24.72 -5.48
CA VAL A 35 -10.42 -25.97 -6.23
C VAL A 35 -9.34 -26.73 -5.48
N GLU A 36 -9.72 -27.77 -4.75
CA GLU A 36 -8.76 -28.71 -4.19
C GLU A 36 -8.10 -29.45 -5.36
N ARG A 37 -6.78 -29.39 -5.43
CA ARG A 37 -6.00 -30.18 -6.40
C ARG A 37 -5.23 -31.26 -5.63
N GLU A 38 -5.16 -32.46 -6.20
CA GLU A 38 -4.32 -33.54 -5.69
C GLU A 38 -2.88 -33.03 -5.49
N GLY A 39 -2.40 -33.08 -4.24
CA GLY A 39 -1.14 -32.46 -3.82
C GLY A 39 -1.23 -31.49 -2.64
N GLY A 40 -2.42 -31.21 -2.12
CA GLY A 40 -2.62 -30.56 -0.81
C GLY A 40 -2.51 -29.03 -0.75
N LEU A 41 -2.18 -28.36 -1.86
CA LEU A 41 -2.05 -26.90 -1.92
C LEU A 41 -3.43 -26.24 -2.10
N ARG A 42 -3.85 -25.43 -1.11
CA ARG A 42 -5.07 -24.59 -1.24
C ARG A 42 -4.75 -23.38 -2.12
N LEU A 43 -5.43 -23.28 -3.26
CA LEU A 43 -5.22 -22.22 -4.26
C LEU A 43 -6.40 -21.24 -4.33
N ALA A 44 -6.14 -19.96 -4.55
CA ALA A 44 -7.14 -18.92 -4.84
C ALA A 44 -6.80 -18.21 -6.17
N ILE A 45 -7.79 -17.65 -6.87
CA ILE A 45 -7.57 -16.88 -8.11
C ILE A 45 -7.27 -15.42 -7.76
N GLU A 46 -6.09 -14.91 -8.14
CA GLU A 46 -5.65 -13.51 -7.99
C GLU A 46 -5.13 -13.02 -9.36
N ASP A 47 -5.71 -11.94 -9.91
CA ASP A 47 -5.36 -11.37 -11.23
C ASP A 47 -5.24 -12.44 -12.36
N GLY A 48 -6.17 -13.40 -12.39
CA GLY A 48 -6.20 -14.49 -13.37
C GLY A 48 -5.19 -15.63 -13.14
N HIS A 49 -4.48 -15.64 -12.01
CA HIS A 49 -3.52 -16.68 -11.64
C HIS A 49 -3.95 -17.43 -10.37
N LEU A 50 -3.71 -18.74 -10.30
CA LEU A 50 -3.90 -19.53 -9.08
C LEU A 50 -2.71 -19.29 -8.13
N VAL A 51 -2.96 -18.90 -6.88
CA VAL A 51 -1.95 -18.53 -5.88
C VAL A 51 -2.15 -19.32 -4.59
N SER A 52 -1.06 -19.75 -3.92
CA SER A 52 -1.17 -20.50 -2.66
C SER A 52 -1.71 -19.66 -1.51
N LYS A 53 -2.55 -20.29 -0.68
CA LYS A 53 -3.25 -19.65 0.45
C LYS A 53 -2.32 -19.30 1.62
N ASP A 54 -1.10 -19.84 1.67
CA ASP A 54 -0.19 -19.77 2.83
C ASP A 54 0.53 -18.41 3.02
N SER A 55 0.23 -17.42 2.17
CA SER A 55 0.80 -16.07 2.21
C SER A 55 -0.01 -15.08 3.08
N TYR A 56 -0.30 -15.44 4.33
CA TYR A 56 -1.35 -14.77 5.12
C TYR A 56 -1.04 -13.34 5.63
N PHE A 57 0.22 -12.99 5.87
CA PHE A 57 0.56 -11.70 6.50
C PHE A 57 1.49 -10.85 5.62
N GLN A 58 0.90 -10.12 4.68
CA GLN A 58 1.61 -9.24 3.75
C GLN A 58 1.08 -7.80 3.80
N PRO A 59 1.23 -7.10 4.94
CA PRO A 59 0.81 -5.71 5.04
C PRO A 59 1.62 -4.84 4.08
N ARG A 60 0.97 -3.81 3.54
CA ARG A 60 1.55 -2.84 2.59
C ARG A 60 2.10 -1.58 3.30
N LEU A 61 2.17 -1.63 4.62
CA LEU A 61 2.78 -0.67 5.53
C LEU A 61 3.49 -1.44 6.65
N LYS A 62 4.48 -0.81 7.29
CA LYS A 62 5.24 -1.41 8.39
C LYS A 62 5.39 -0.44 9.56
N VAL A 63 4.98 -0.85 10.75
CA VAL A 63 5.21 -0.12 11.98
C VAL A 63 6.66 -0.29 12.40
N VAL A 64 7.37 0.84 12.43
CA VAL A 64 8.72 0.95 12.98
C VAL A 64 8.57 1.41 14.43
N VAL A 65 9.12 0.61 15.35
CA VAL A 65 9.20 0.94 16.78
C VAL A 65 10.67 1.19 17.07
N GLY A 66 11.01 2.44 17.34
CA GLY A 66 12.36 2.87 17.69
C GLY A 66 12.38 3.58 19.04
N SER A 67 13.57 3.81 19.58
CA SER A 67 13.76 4.52 20.85
C SER A 67 13.36 6.00 20.79
N LYS A 68 13.39 6.62 19.60
CA LYS A 68 13.05 8.04 19.39
C LYS A 68 11.71 8.25 18.69
N VAL A 69 11.27 7.28 17.90
CA VAL A 69 10.10 7.44 17.05
C VAL A 69 9.41 6.09 16.87
N THR A 70 8.10 6.08 17.05
CA THR A 70 7.22 4.97 16.72
C THR A 70 6.25 5.45 15.68
N THR A 71 6.28 4.88 14.48
CA THR A 71 5.39 5.31 13.40
C THR A 71 5.30 4.27 12.29
N PRO A 72 4.13 4.11 11.63
CA PRO A 72 4.03 3.33 10.41
C PRO A 72 4.71 4.01 9.22
N VAL A 73 5.56 3.26 8.52
CA VAL A 73 6.11 3.59 7.21
C VAL A 73 5.22 2.98 6.13
N LEU A 74 4.78 3.82 5.20
CA LEU A 74 3.88 3.46 4.10
C LEU A 74 4.12 4.32 2.86
N CYS A 75 3.54 3.92 1.73
CA CYS A 75 3.72 4.61 0.47
C CYS A 75 3.14 6.03 0.54
N ARG A 76 3.94 7.02 0.14
CA ARG A 76 3.56 8.45 0.12
C ARG A 76 2.80 8.88 -1.15
N GLN A 77 2.52 7.96 -2.07
CA GLN A 77 1.83 8.24 -3.35
C GLN A 77 2.43 9.44 -4.11
N CYS A 78 3.77 9.51 -4.14
CA CYS A 78 4.53 10.64 -4.71
C CYS A 78 4.04 11.02 -6.12
N GLU A 79 4.03 12.31 -6.44
CA GLU A 79 3.60 12.80 -7.75
C GLU A 79 4.55 12.37 -8.88
N ASP A 80 5.85 12.48 -8.62
CA ASP A 80 6.94 12.20 -9.55
C ASP A 80 7.25 10.70 -9.68
N LYS A 81 6.70 9.87 -8.78
CA LYS A 81 6.68 8.40 -8.81
C LYS A 81 8.03 7.77 -9.20
N PRO A 82 9.12 7.96 -8.43
CA PRO A 82 10.42 7.38 -8.77
C PRO A 82 10.38 5.86 -8.92
N CYS A 83 9.53 5.18 -8.13
CA CYS A 83 9.32 3.74 -8.24
C CYS A 83 8.73 3.32 -9.59
N ALA A 84 7.83 4.13 -10.19
CA ALA A 84 7.24 3.84 -11.50
C ALA A 84 8.26 4.04 -12.62
N LYS A 85 9.02 5.14 -12.57
CA LYS A 85 10.10 5.43 -13.53
C LYS A 85 11.17 4.34 -13.55
N ALA A 86 11.46 3.72 -12.40
CA ALA A 86 12.42 2.63 -12.27
C ALA A 86 11.90 1.25 -12.72
N CYS A 87 10.60 1.12 -13.06
CA CYS A 87 10.02 -0.17 -13.40
C CYS A 87 10.22 -0.50 -14.89
N PRO A 88 11.03 -1.51 -15.25
CA PRO A 88 11.30 -1.82 -16.66
C PRO A 88 10.10 -2.39 -17.41
N ASN A 89 9.12 -2.95 -16.70
CA ASN A 89 7.92 -3.57 -17.27
C ASN A 89 6.66 -2.69 -17.22
N ASN A 90 6.79 -1.42 -16.81
CA ASN A 90 5.64 -0.52 -16.65
C ASN A 90 4.50 -1.15 -15.80
N ALA A 91 4.90 -1.86 -14.74
CA ALA A 91 3.98 -2.54 -13.83
C ALA A 91 3.38 -1.59 -12.78
N ILE A 92 3.94 -0.39 -12.61
CA ILE A 92 3.46 0.59 -11.63
C ILE A 92 2.83 1.74 -12.39
N VAL A 93 1.54 1.97 -12.19
CA VAL A 93 0.76 2.96 -12.94
C VAL A 93 -0.06 3.85 -12.00
N THR A 94 -0.54 4.96 -12.54
CA THR A 94 -1.52 5.81 -11.87
C THR A 94 -2.89 5.54 -12.46
N GLU A 95 -3.86 5.18 -11.61
CA GLU A 95 -5.26 4.99 -11.98
C GLU A 95 -6.11 5.51 -10.81
N ASP A 96 -7.27 6.10 -11.09
CA ASP A 96 -8.18 6.67 -10.08
C ASP A 96 -7.48 7.54 -9.00
N GLY A 97 -6.52 8.37 -9.44
CA GLY A 97 -5.81 9.31 -8.56
C GLY A 97 -4.85 8.69 -7.55
N HIS A 98 -4.49 7.40 -7.70
CA HIS A 98 -3.52 6.73 -6.84
C HIS A 98 -2.56 5.86 -7.65
N VAL A 99 -1.38 5.62 -7.08
CA VAL A 99 -0.35 4.81 -7.74
C VAL A 99 -0.55 3.37 -7.28
N LYS A 100 -0.55 2.40 -8.19
CA LYS A 100 -0.69 0.97 -7.86
C LYS A 100 0.20 0.07 -8.72
N VAL A 101 0.37 -1.16 -8.27
CA VAL A 101 1.15 -2.19 -8.98
C VAL A 101 0.17 -3.14 -9.67
N TYR A 102 0.29 -3.30 -10.98
CA TYR A 102 -0.33 -4.38 -11.73
C TYR A 102 0.51 -5.65 -11.59
N GLN A 103 0.04 -6.59 -10.77
CA GLN A 103 0.79 -7.81 -10.45
C GLN A 103 1.02 -8.71 -11.67
N ALA A 104 0.12 -8.65 -12.66
CA ALA A 104 0.29 -9.36 -13.92
C ALA A 104 1.59 -8.97 -14.66
N ARG A 105 1.99 -7.69 -14.61
CA ARG A 105 3.19 -7.16 -15.30
C ARG A 105 4.47 -7.23 -14.46
N CYS A 106 4.31 -7.40 -13.14
CA CYS A 106 5.44 -7.40 -12.22
C CYS A 106 6.27 -8.69 -12.36
N ILE A 107 7.59 -8.52 -12.49
CA ILE A 107 8.58 -9.61 -12.53
C ILE A 107 9.43 -9.68 -11.26
N GLY A 108 9.14 -8.85 -10.25
CA GLY A 108 9.85 -8.87 -8.98
C GLY A 108 11.34 -8.49 -9.04
N CYS A 109 11.76 -7.69 -10.03
CA CYS A 109 13.15 -7.26 -10.22
C CYS A 109 13.71 -6.33 -9.14
N LYS A 110 12.89 -5.88 -8.18
CA LYS A 110 13.25 -5.03 -7.03
C LYS A 110 13.75 -3.61 -7.37
N SER A 111 13.79 -3.19 -8.64
CA SER A 111 14.18 -1.81 -9.02
C SER A 111 13.36 -0.74 -8.30
N CYS A 112 12.06 -1.00 -8.12
CA CYS A 112 11.15 -0.09 -7.38
C CYS A 112 11.48 0.00 -5.88
N VAL A 113 12.07 -1.04 -5.28
CA VAL A 113 12.51 -1.03 -3.88
C VAL A 113 13.69 -0.08 -3.72
N VAL A 114 14.68 -0.19 -4.59
CA VAL A 114 15.85 0.70 -4.60
C VAL A 114 15.45 2.14 -4.88
N ALA A 115 14.51 2.36 -5.80
CA ALA A 115 14.07 3.70 -6.18
C ALA A 115 13.15 4.39 -5.16
N CYS A 116 12.61 3.69 -4.16
CA CYS A 116 11.70 4.30 -3.20
C CYS A 116 12.47 5.01 -2.07
N PRO A 117 12.43 6.35 -1.97
CA PRO A 117 13.19 7.07 -0.95
C PRO A 117 12.67 6.83 0.47
N TYR A 118 11.45 6.32 0.61
CA TYR A 118 10.79 6.05 1.89
C TYR A 118 10.86 4.58 2.32
N GLY A 119 11.45 3.69 1.50
CA GLY A 119 11.47 2.25 1.79
C GLY A 119 10.07 1.61 1.85
N ALA A 120 9.08 2.19 1.18
CA ALA A 120 7.68 1.77 1.25
C ALA A 120 7.27 0.69 0.23
N MET A 121 8.20 0.26 -0.62
CA MET A 121 8.01 -0.82 -1.57
C MET A 121 8.53 -2.13 -0.95
N ASN A 122 7.75 -3.19 -1.04
CA ASN A 122 8.17 -4.54 -0.64
C ASN A 122 8.09 -5.49 -1.84
N VAL A 123 8.88 -6.56 -1.87
CA VAL A 123 8.74 -7.63 -2.85
C VAL A 123 8.58 -8.94 -2.09
N VAL A 124 7.47 -9.61 -2.34
CA VAL A 124 7.14 -10.92 -1.75
C VAL A 124 7.26 -12.00 -2.80
N VAL A 125 7.55 -13.22 -2.38
CA VAL A 125 7.49 -14.39 -3.25
C VAL A 125 6.23 -15.16 -2.87
N LYS A 126 5.37 -15.42 -3.85
CA LYS A 126 4.18 -16.26 -3.68
C LYS A 126 4.34 -17.51 -4.52
N GLU A 127 3.81 -18.63 -4.05
CA GLU A 127 3.65 -19.78 -4.91
C GLU A 127 2.45 -19.58 -5.81
N VAL A 128 2.62 -19.90 -7.08
CA VAL A 128 1.60 -19.81 -8.11
C VAL A 128 1.47 -21.16 -8.78
N ALA A 129 0.25 -21.53 -9.14
CA ALA A 129 0.06 -22.71 -9.94
C ALA A 129 0.70 -22.48 -11.33
N PRO A 130 1.18 -23.57 -11.97
CA PRO A 130 1.67 -23.49 -13.33
C PRO A 130 0.59 -22.94 -14.26
N ALA A 131 1.01 -22.13 -15.23
CA ALA A 131 0.12 -21.59 -16.26
C ALA A 131 -0.60 -22.71 -17.01
N ALA A 132 -1.81 -22.42 -17.50
CA ALA A 132 -2.57 -23.38 -18.31
C ALA A 132 -1.74 -23.79 -19.53
N GLY A 133 -1.44 -25.09 -19.66
CA GLY A 133 -0.61 -25.64 -20.74
C GLY A 133 0.90 -25.72 -20.44
N ALA A 134 1.36 -25.43 -19.23
CA ALA A 134 2.77 -25.60 -18.86
C ALA A 134 3.20 -27.08 -18.91
N LEU A 135 4.33 -27.35 -19.57
CA LEU A 135 4.96 -28.69 -19.64
C LEU A 135 5.28 -29.27 -18.27
N PHE A 136 5.64 -28.42 -17.31
CA PHE A 136 5.99 -28.82 -15.94
C PHE A 136 4.84 -28.47 -14.99
N LYS A 137 4.20 -29.50 -14.41
CA LYS A 137 3.07 -29.38 -13.47
C LYS A 137 3.50 -29.08 -12.02
N GLY A 138 4.75 -28.64 -11.80
CA GLY A 138 5.27 -28.32 -10.47
C GLY A 138 4.80 -26.95 -9.97
N VAL A 139 4.82 -26.78 -8.65
CA VAL A 139 4.60 -25.48 -7.98
C VAL A 139 5.63 -24.47 -8.49
N GLN A 140 5.17 -23.31 -8.95
CA GLN A 140 6.03 -22.23 -9.41
C GLN A 140 6.04 -21.12 -8.35
N THR A 141 7.06 -20.28 -8.35
CA THR A 141 7.10 -19.10 -7.49
C THR A 141 7.12 -17.84 -8.33
N LYS A 142 6.33 -16.83 -7.94
CA LYS A 142 6.32 -15.51 -8.56
C LYS A 142 6.68 -14.45 -7.52
N ALA A 143 7.68 -13.63 -7.86
CA ALA A 143 8.03 -12.46 -7.07
C ALA A 143 7.14 -11.26 -7.47
N LEU A 144 6.48 -10.64 -6.49
CA LEU A 144 5.48 -9.60 -6.66
C LEU A 144 5.81 -8.37 -5.82
N ALA A 145 5.76 -7.19 -6.42
CA ALA A 145 5.95 -5.94 -5.70
C ALA A 145 4.65 -5.51 -5.02
N LEU A 146 4.71 -5.24 -3.73
CA LEU A 146 3.60 -4.73 -2.93
C LEU A 146 3.89 -3.29 -2.50
N LYS A 147 2.85 -2.46 -2.55
CA LYS A 147 2.83 -1.12 -1.98
C LYS A 147 1.41 -0.75 -1.60
N CYS A 148 1.25 0.22 -0.71
CA CYS A 148 -0.08 0.77 -0.41
C CYS A 148 -0.71 1.33 -1.69
N ASP A 149 -1.93 0.92 -1.98
CA ASP A 149 -2.81 1.36 -3.08
C ASP A 149 -4.02 2.13 -2.54
N LEU A 150 -3.92 2.64 -1.30
CA LEU A 150 -4.99 3.32 -0.57
C LEU A 150 -6.25 2.46 -0.36
N CYS A 151 -6.12 1.13 -0.44
CA CYS A 151 -7.25 0.21 -0.39
C CYS A 151 -8.34 0.59 -1.42
N SER A 152 -7.92 0.89 -2.65
CA SER A 152 -8.80 1.32 -3.75
C SER A 152 -9.95 0.34 -4.07
N HIS A 153 -9.87 -0.89 -3.58
CA HIS A 153 -10.90 -1.92 -3.69
C HIS A 153 -12.02 -1.81 -2.63
N ARG A 154 -11.88 -0.93 -1.63
CA ARG A 154 -12.87 -0.71 -0.56
C ARG A 154 -13.50 0.68 -0.68
N GLU A 155 -14.83 0.73 -0.56
CA GLU A 155 -15.56 2.01 -0.47
C GLU A 155 -15.19 2.81 0.79
N GLY A 156 -14.94 2.14 1.91
CA GLY A 156 -14.49 2.76 3.17
C GLY A 156 -13.06 3.29 3.15
N GLY A 157 -12.33 3.14 2.03
CA GLY A 157 -10.96 3.60 1.88
C GLY A 157 -9.93 2.82 2.71
N PRO A 158 -8.80 3.45 3.09
CA PRO A 158 -7.68 2.78 3.74
C PRO A 158 -8.05 2.13 5.08
N ALA A 159 -8.04 0.79 5.13
CA ALA A 159 -8.35 0.02 6.34
C ALA A 159 -7.46 0.41 7.53
N CYS A 160 -6.21 0.79 7.27
CA CYS A 160 -5.28 1.21 8.31
C CYS A 160 -5.66 2.52 9.02
N VAL A 161 -6.36 3.44 8.32
CA VAL A 161 -6.88 4.69 8.89
C VAL A 161 -8.09 4.37 9.76
N GLU A 162 -9.00 3.54 9.25
CA GLU A 162 -10.24 3.13 9.93
C GLU A 162 -10.00 2.46 11.29
N VAL A 163 -9.00 1.58 11.39
CA VAL A 163 -8.76 0.79 12.62
C VAL A 163 -7.82 1.45 13.63
N CYS A 164 -7.23 2.61 13.32
CA CYS A 164 -6.20 3.19 14.17
C CYS A 164 -6.80 3.71 15.49
N PRO A 165 -6.51 3.09 16.65
CA PRO A 165 -7.21 3.43 17.90
C PRO A 165 -6.87 4.82 18.42
N THR A 166 -5.69 5.34 18.09
CA THR A 166 -5.21 6.67 18.49
C THR A 166 -5.33 7.71 17.37
N GLN A 167 -5.95 7.35 16.25
CA GLN A 167 -6.11 8.22 15.08
C GLN A 167 -4.77 8.78 14.55
N ALA A 168 -3.67 8.06 14.75
CA ALA A 168 -2.34 8.42 14.28
C ALA A 168 -2.23 8.40 12.75
N LEU A 169 -3.16 7.77 12.03
CA LEU A 169 -3.19 7.70 10.57
C LEU A 169 -4.39 8.51 10.04
N ARG A 170 -4.15 9.36 9.04
CA ARG A 170 -5.22 10.10 8.35
C ARG A 170 -5.03 10.07 6.84
N LEU A 171 -6.14 9.91 6.12
CA LEU A 171 -6.17 10.08 4.67
C LEU A 171 -6.20 11.58 4.34
N VAL A 172 -5.29 12.00 3.46
CA VAL A 172 -5.24 13.34 2.88
C VAL A 172 -5.67 13.24 1.43
N THR A 173 -6.81 13.85 1.12
CA THR A 173 -7.31 14.03 -0.24
C THR A 173 -6.94 15.42 -0.76
N PRO A 174 -6.96 15.67 -2.08
CA PRO A 174 -6.76 17.00 -2.65
C PRO A 174 -7.65 18.07 -2.00
N ALA A 175 -8.95 17.79 -1.89
CA ALA A 175 -9.92 18.71 -1.27
C ALA A 175 -9.59 19.01 0.21
N SER A 176 -9.18 17.99 0.98
CA SER A 176 -8.77 18.19 2.37
C SER A 176 -7.48 19.01 2.48
N LEU A 177 -6.53 18.81 1.56
CA LEU A 177 -5.26 19.51 1.56
C LEU A 177 -5.46 20.98 1.20
N ASP A 178 -6.30 21.27 0.21
CA ASP A 178 -6.65 22.64 -0.19
C ASP A 178 -7.34 23.38 0.96
N SER A 179 -8.26 22.71 1.65
CA SER A 179 -8.94 23.25 2.83
C SER A 179 -7.97 23.56 3.97
N LEU A 180 -7.05 22.63 4.27
CA LEU A 180 -6.02 22.82 5.30
C LEU A 180 -5.06 23.96 4.94
N ASN A 181 -4.66 24.07 3.67
CA ASN A 181 -3.79 25.15 3.22
C ASN A 181 -4.50 26.50 3.32
N ARG A 182 -5.77 26.58 2.92
CA ARG A 182 -6.58 27.80 3.02
C ARG A 182 -6.74 28.24 4.48
N GLN A 183 -7.05 27.32 5.39
CA GLN A 183 -7.14 27.63 6.82
C GLN A 183 -5.82 28.19 7.37
N LYS A 184 -4.68 27.57 7.01
CA LYS A 184 -3.36 28.06 7.43
C LYS A 184 -3.04 29.44 6.87
N GLN A 185 -3.40 29.71 5.62
CA GLN A 185 -3.21 31.02 4.99
C GLN A 185 -4.02 32.10 5.73
N LEU A 186 -5.28 31.82 6.05
CA LEU A 186 -6.13 32.74 6.83
C LEU A 186 -5.56 32.99 8.23
N ALA A 187 -5.22 31.93 8.96
CA ALA A 187 -4.65 32.05 10.30
C ALA A 187 -3.33 32.84 10.30
N SER A 188 -2.50 32.65 9.27
CA SER A 188 -1.24 33.40 9.12
C SER A 188 -1.49 34.88 8.84
N ALA A 189 -2.48 35.20 8.00
CA ALA A 189 -2.85 36.58 7.70
C ALA A 189 -3.45 37.29 8.94
N GLU A 190 -4.27 36.58 9.72
CA GLU A 190 -4.86 37.11 10.96
C GLU A 190 -3.82 37.34 12.06
N ALA A 191 -2.81 36.47 12.15
CA ALA A 191 -1.71 36.57 13.11
C ALA A 191 -0.67 37.65 12.75
N MET A 192 -0.76 38.28 11.57
CA MET A 192 0.15 39.38 11.21
C MET A 192 -0.05 40.58 12.15
N PRO A 193 1.03 41.07 12.80
CA PRO A 193 0.99 42.25 13.65
C PRO A 193 0.41 43.46 12.91
N SER A 194 -0.32 44.32 13.60
CA SER A 194 -0.91 45.54 13.02
C SER A 194 0.12 46.46 12.34
N SER A 195 1.39 46.42 12.77
CA SER A 195 2.49 47.16 12.15
C SER A 195 2.96 46.60 10.79
N GLN A 196 2.45 45.44 10.37
CA GLN A 196 2.78 44.76 9.11
C GLN A 196 1.58 44.63 8.17
N ARG A 197 0.41 45.14 8.57
CA ARG A 197 -0.78 45.24 7.71
C ARG A 197 -0.65 46.54 6.92
N ALA A 198 -0.17 46.43 5.69
CA ALA A 198 -0.09 47.54 4.74
C ALA A 198 -1.48 48.14 4.46
#